data_AF-A0A3B9SXE0-F1
#
_entry.id   AF-A0A3B9SXE0-F1
#
_cell.length_a   1.000
_cell.length_b   1.000
_cell.length_c   1.000
_cell.angle_alpha   90.00
_cell.angle_beta   90.00
_cell.angle_gamma   90.00
#
_symmetry.space_group_name_H-M   'P 1'
#
loop_
_entity.id
_entity.type
_entity.pdbx_description
1 polymer ?
#
loop_
_entity_poly.entity_id
_entity_poly.type
_entity_poly.pdbx_seq_one_letter_code
_entity_poly.pdbx_strand_id
1 'polypeptide(L)'
;MSVSAAHALAKLEKHLQFETILLVYNNFARTSRCRDAFGIPQRGSRKMNKQAKRNRLERFAVCAAALLMYLTGAVHYYAQHLPDHFYAEVNRPLSVETVLPVTIRSKPPSVPQVHEAEVRLFGMIPVKTVSLTTVSPTAVYVGGQPFGIRMLMAGVMVVSMSDVSLPTGSRCPAADAGIEIGDLICAVNGEPIGCNADLQEAVAASRGDPVNVEIRRGDAVLQVAVQPVYSPLTQRWQTGMWVRDSTAGIGTVTYYLSDANGEIRFAGLGHAVCDADTGEQIPLASGDVLAVSVNDIVTGSAGKPGELRGRFDTGSGIGTLCANTACGVFGTMHALPDQLQLLPLGFRQDIRRGDALIYTTTEGSTPRAFTAEIEEIRGDDAAMRNLVIHVTDPALLESTGGIVQGMSGSPIIQNGRLIGAVTHVFVKDPTRGYGIFAENMYAQTAAYADTAA
;
A
#
# COMPACT_ATOMS: atom_id res chain seq x y z
N MET A 1 -19.08 -6.01 16.79
CA MET A 1 -19.22 -5.78 18.25
C MET A 1 -18.89 -4.33 18.52
N SER A 2 -19.77 -3.58 19.19
CA SER A 2 -19.70 -2.12 19.29
C SER A 2 -18.49 -1.62 20.08
N VAL A 3 -17.99 -0.42 19.73
CA VAL A 3 -16.88 0.31 20.38
C VAL A 3 -17.05 0.42 21.91
N SER A 4 -18.30 0.39 22.39
CA SER A 4 -18.65 0.36 23.81
C SER A 4 -18.22 -0.93 24.52
N ALA A 5 -18.28 -2.09 23.86
CA ALA A 5 -17.87 -3.38 24.44
C ALA A 5 -16.33 -3.51 24.55
N ALA A 6 -15.59 -2.94 23.61
CA ALA A 6 -14.12 -2.92 23.64
C ALA A 6 -13.58 -1.96 24.71
N HIS A 7 -14.20 -0.78 24.86
CA HIS A 7 -13.88 0.14 25.97
C HIS A 7 -14.26 -0.46 27.33
N ALA A 8 -15.37 -1.19 27.42
CA ALA A 8 -15.75 -1.90 28.64
C ALA A 8 -14.78 -3.03 28.98
N LEU A 9 -14.29 -3.79 27.98
CA LEU A 9 -13.27 -4.83 28.17
C LEU A 9 -11.93 -4.25 28.64
N ALA A 10 -11.44 -3.17 28.00
CA ALA A 10 -10.18 -2.53 28.39
C ALA A 10 -10.24 -1.91 29.80
N LYS A 11 -11.42 -1.41 30.20
CA LYS A 11 -11.66 -0.88 31.55
C LYS A 11 -11.79 -2.01 32.57
N LEU A 12 -12.40 -3.15 32.21
CA LEU A 12 -12.42 -4.37 33.02
C LEU A 12 -11.00 -4.95 33.20
N GLU A 13 -10.19 -5.00 32.14
CA GLU A 13 -8.82 -5.51 32.18
C GLU A 13 -7.90 -4.66 33.05
N LYS A 14 -7.99 -3.33 32.99
CA LYS A 14 -7.26 -2.45 33.92
C LYS A 14 -7.69 -2.66 35.37
N HIS A 15 -8.98 -2.89 35.62
CA HIS A 15 -9.48 -3.18 36.97
C HIS A 15 -9.02 -4.55 37.48
N LEU A 16 -9.04 -5.58 36.64
CA LEU A 16 -8.53 -6.92 36.94
C LEU A 16 -7.02 -6.94 37.17
N GLN A 17 -6.25 -6.16 36.40
CA GLN A 17 -4.81 -6.00 36.62
C GLN A 17 -4.51 -5.32 37.96
N PHE A 18 -5.24 -4.25 38.31
CA PHE A 18 -5.05 -3.55 39.57
C PHE A 18 -5.43 -4.43 40.77
N GLU A 19 -6.56 -5.14 40.71
CA GLU A 19 -6.97 -6.05 41.78
C GLU A 19 -6.06 -7.28 41.90
N THR A 20 -5.58 -7.85 40.79
CA THR A 20 -4.67 -8.99 40.82
C THR A 20 -3.31 -8.60 41.37
N ILE A 21 -2.78 -7.42 41.01
CA ILE A 21 -1.54 -6.89 41.58
C ILE A 21 -1.71 -6.56 43.07
N LEU A 22 -2.83 -5.97 43.49
CA LEU A 22 -3.16 -5.72 44.91
C LEU A 22 -3.36 -7.02 45.70
N LEU A 23 -3.94 -8.06 45.11
CA LEU A 23 -4.10 -9.39 45.73
C LEU A 23 -2.76 -10.09 45.91
N VAL A 24 -1.87 -9.99 44.93
CA VAL A 24 -0.50 -10.53 45.02
C VAL A 24 0.31 -9.73 46.05
N TYR A 25 0.24 -8.40 46.05
CA TYR A 25 0.96 -7.53 46.99
C TYR A 25 0.45 -7.65 48.44
N ASN A 26 -0.87 -7.68 48.66
CA ASN A 26 -1.46 -7.83 50.00
C ASN A 26 -1.25 -9.23 50.59
N ASN A 27 -1.20 -10.28 49.75
CA ASN A 27 -0.84 -11.62 50.24
C ASN A 27 0.65 -11.72 50.57
N PHE A 28 1.53 -11.01 49.86
CA PHE A 28 2.96 -10.95 50.15
C PHE A 28 3.27 -10.12 51.41
N ALA A 29 2.56 -9.00 51.62
CA ALA A 29 2.70 -8.14 52.80
C ALA A 29 2.14 -8.76 54.09
N ARG A 30 1.15 -9.66 54.01
CA ARG A 30 0.64 -10.41 55.17
C ARG A 30 1.58 -11.54 55.62
N THR A 31 2.46 -12.03 54.76
CA THR A 31 3.44 -13.07 55.10
C THR A 31 4.68 -12.56 55.84
N SER A 32 4.96 -11.25 55.84
CA SER A 32 6.15 -10.67 56.48
C SER A 32 5.92 -10.10 57.89
N ARG A 33 4.68 -10.07 58.40
CA ARG A 33 4.32 -9.38 59.66
C ARG A 33 3.83 -10.29 60.80
N CYS A 34 4.34 -11.53 60.89
CA CYS A 34 4.14 -12.42 62.04
C CYS A 34 5.48 -12.96 62.55
N ARG A 35 6.28 -12.09 63.16
CA ARG A 35 7.31 -12.46 64.13
C ARG A 35 7.04 -11.61 65.37
N ASP A 36 6.63 -12.30 66.43
CA ASP A 36 6.70 -11.93 67.87
C ASP A 36 5.37 -12.21 68.60
N ALA A 37 5.33 -13.33 69.32
CA ALA A 37 4.71 -13.51 70.65
C ALA A 37 4.62 -15.02 71.03
N PHE A 38 5.49 -15.42 71.96
CA PHE A 38 5.39 -16.47 72.99
C PHE A 38 4.36 -17.62 72.91
N GLY A 39 4.86 -18.86 73.09
CA GLY A 39 4.31 -19.80 74.10
C GLY A 39 3.72 -21.15 73.67
N ILE A 40 4.45 -22.24 74.00
CA ILE A 40 4.04 -23.62 74.38
C ILE A 40 3.54 -24.60 73.26
N PRO A 41 4.10 -25.83 73.15
CA PRO A 41 3.75 -26.78 72.09
C PRO A 41 2.60 -27.73 72.49
N GLN A 42 1.52 -27.78 71.70
CA GLN A 42 0.52 -28.86 71.79
C GLN A 42 0.63 -29.87 70.64
N ARG A 43 0.58 -31.15 71.01
CA ARG A 43 0.50 -32.34 70.17
C ARG A 43 -0.82 -32.37 69.36
N GLY A 44 -0.91 -31.54 68.31
CA GLY A 44 -1.95 -31.61 67.27
C GLY A 44 -1.43 -31.27 65.85
N SER A 45 -0.14 -30.96 65.74
CA SER A 45 0.46 -30.20 64.63
C SER A 45 0.57 -30.93 63.29
N ARG A 46 0.51 -32.27 63.20
CA ARG A 46 0.79 -32.97 61.92
C ARG A 46 -0.36 -32.98 60.91
N LYS A 47 -1.63 -33.02 61.34
CA LYS A 47 -2.79 -33.07 60.42
C LYS A 47 -3.23 -31.68 59.92
N MET A 48 -3.33 -30.69 60.82
CA MET A 48 -3.65 -29.30 60.44
C MET A 48 -2.59 -28.67 59.52
N ASN A 49 -1.31 -28.99 59.73
CA ASN A 49 -0.21 -28.48 58.90
C ASN A 49 -0.18 -29.16 57.50
N LYS A 50 -0.68 -30.39 57.37
CA LYS A 50 -0.87 -31.05 56.06
C LYS A 50 -1.99 -30.40 55.25
N GLN A 51 -3.11 -30.05 55.88
CA GLN A 51 -4.25 -29.44 55.20
C GLN A 51 -3.98 -27.98 54.79
N ALA A 52 -3.30 -27.20 55.64
CA ALA A 52 -2.83 -25.87 55.29
C ALA A 52 -1.79 -25.90 54.14
N LYS A 53 -0.88 -26.88 54.12
CA LYS A 53 0.05 -27.10 53.00
C LYS A 53 -0.68 -27.48 51.71
N ARG A 54 -1.69 -28.36 51.79
CA ARG A 54 -2.51 -28.75 50.65
C ARG A 54 -3.28 -27.56 50.06
N ASN A 55 -3.92 -26.74 50.89
CA ASN A 55 -4.62 -25.54 50.42
C ASN A 55 -3.66 -24.50 49.80
N ARG A 56 -2.43 -24.37 50.32
CA ARG A 56 -1.40 -23.52 49.68
C ARG A 56 -0.96 -24.08 48.33
N LEU A 57 -0.80 -25.40 48.24
CA LEU A 57 -0.44 -26.08 47.00
C LEU A 57 -1.55 -25.97 45.95
N GLU A 58 -2.81 -26.15 46.33
CA GLU A 58 -3.98 -25.98 45.46
C GLU A 58 -4.08 -24.53 44.94
N ARG A 59 -3.91 -23.52 45.81
CA ARG A 59 -3.88 -22.10 45.40
C ARG A 59 -2.72 -21.80 44.45
N PHE A 60 -1.54 -22.33 44.75
CA PHE A 60 -0.37 -22.19 43.88
C PHE A 60 -0.63 -22.82 42.50
N ALA A 61 -1.21 -24.02 42.47
CA ALA A 61 -1.56 -24.71 41.24
C ALA A 61 -2.58 -23.92 40.39
N VAL A 62 -3.61 -23.35 41.02
CA VAL A 62 -4.60 -22.50 40.34
C VAL A 62 -3.95 -21.24 39.76
N CYS A 63 -3.11 -20.55 40.54
CA CYS A 63 -2.39 -19.37 40.04
C CYS A 63 -1.43 -19.72 38.90
N ALA A 64 -0.71 -20.84 38.99
CA ALA A 64 0.18 -21.31 37.93
C ALA A 64 -0.59 -21.68 36.65
N ALA A 65 -1.74 -22.35 36.78
CA ALA A 65 -2.61 -22.68 35.66
C ALA A 65 -3.18 -21.41 34.99
N ALA A 66 -3.62 -20.43 35.77
CA ALA A 66 -4.09 -19.15 35.25
C ALA A 66 -2.99 -18.38 34.50
N LEU A 67 -1.78 -18.34 35.05
CA LEU A 67 -0.62 -17.73 34.38
C LEU A 67 -0.27 -18.46 33.06
N LEU A 68 -0.31 -19.79 33.06
CA LEU A 68 -0.05 -20.58 31.85
C LEU A 68 -1.11 -20.33 30.77
N MET A 69 -2.39 -20.28 31.14
CA MET A 69 -3.47 -19.91 30.22
C MET A 69 -3.28 -18.50 29.65
N TYR A 70 -2.87 -17.54 30.48
CA TYR A 70 -2.57 -16.18 30.03
C TYR A 70 -1.38 -16.15 29.06
N LEU A 71 -0.28 -16.83 29.39
CA LEU A 71 0.92 -16.87 28.53
C LEU A 71 0.65 -17.58 27.20
N THR A 72 -0.08 -18.69 27.22
CA THR A 72 -0.47 -19.41 25.98
C THR A 72 -1.42 -18.58 25.13
N GLY A 73 -2.38 -17.89 25.75
CA GLY A 73 -3.24 -16.92 25.07
C GLY A 73 -2.45 -15.77 24.44
N ALA A 74 -1.47 -15.21 25.16
CA ALA A 74 -0.58 -14.17 24.64
C ALA A 74 0.27 -14.68 23.47
N VAL A 75 0.86 -15.87 23.57
CA VAL A 75 1.60 -16.51 22.47
C VAL A 75 0.71 -16.69 21.25
N HIS A 76 -0.50 -17.22 21.42
CA HIS A 76 -1.45 -17.40 20.33
C HIS A 76 -1.84 -16.06 19.67
N TYR A 77 -2.13 -15.05 20.49
CA TYR A 77 -2.44 -13.70 20.03
C TYR A 77 -1.30 -13.11 19.18
N TYR A 78 -0.06 -13.11 19.68
CA TYR A 78 1.07 -12.56 18.95
C TYR A 78 1.45 -13.39 17.72
N ALA A 79 1.28 -14.71 17.75
CA ALA A 79 1.49 -15.55 16.57
C ALA A 79 0.58 -15.13 15.41
N GLN A 80 -0.67 -14.77 15.71
CA GLN A 80 -1.67 -14.35 14.72
C GLN A 80 -1.55 -12.88 14.28
N HIS A 81 -1.15 -11.98 15.18
CA HIS A 81 -1.22 -10.52 14.91
C HIS A 81 0.11 -9.88 14.56
N LEU A 82 1.25 -10.51 14.87
CA LEU A 82 2.54 -10.00 14.41
C LEU A 82 2.76 -10.34 12.93
N PRO A 83 3.51 -9.51 12.18
CA PRO A 83 3.92 -9.85 10.82
C PRO A 83 4.71 -11.17 10.73
N ASP A 84 4.64 -11.82 9.57
CA ASP A 84 5.50 -12.97 9.24
C ASP A 84 6.85 -12.54 8.64
N HIS A 85 6.94 -11.28 8.22
CA HIS A 85 8.15 -10.65 7.69
C HIS A 85 8.44 -9.33 8.41
N PHE A 86 9.70 -9.11 8.77
CA PHE A 86 10.20 -7.90 9.42
C PHE A 86 11.37 -7.29 8.64
N TYR A 87 11.56 -5.99 8.80
CA TYR A 87 12.73 -5.27 8.29
C TYR A 87 13.61 -4.80 9.45
N ALA A 88 14.90 -5.08 9.40
CA ALA A 88 15.87 -4.60 10.39
C ALA A 88 16.87 -3.64 9.73
N GLU A 89 16.96 -2.43 10.26
CA GLU A 89 18.01 -1.49 9.87
C GLU A 89 19.38 -1.98 10.40
N VAL A 90 20.42 -1.92 9.56
CA VAL A 90 21.80 -2.23 9.99
C VAL A 90 22.16 -1.38 11.21
N ASN A 91 22.71 -2.01 12.26
CA ASN A 91 23.11 -1.40 13.53
C ASN A 91 21.99 -0.79 14.38
N ARG A 92 20.71 -1.06 14.08
CA ARG A 92 19.58 -0.66 14.92
C ARG A 92 18.90 -1.89 15.52
N PRO A 93 18.67 -1.93 16.85
CA PRO A 93 17.87 -3.01 17.43
C PRO A 93 16.44 -2.93 16.89
N LEU A 94 15.95 -4.06 16.35
CA LEU A 94 14.57 -4.19 15.91
C LEU A 94 13.66 -4.13 17.14
N SER A 95 12.92 -3.03 17.27
CA SER A 95 11.94 -2.84 18.33
C SER A 95 10.53 -2.96 17.76
N VAL A 96 9.75 -3.90 18.27
CA VAL A 96 8.32 -4.01 17.97
C VAL A 96 7.55 -3.59 19.20
N GLU A 97 6.86 -2.47 19.11
CA GLU A 97 6.18 -1.94 20.27
C GLU A 97 4.86 -2.68 20.53
N THR A 98 4.90 -3.59 21.50
CA THR A 98 3.84 -4.53 21.88
C THR A 98 3.46 -4.33 23.36
N VAL A 99 2.25 -4.74 23.75
CA VAL A 99 1.76 -4.60 25.14
C VAL A 99 2.62 -5.43 26.11
N LEU A 100 3.04 -6.61 25.67
CA LEU A 100 4.00 -7.46 26.39
C LEU A 100 5.32 -7.45 25.62
N PRO A 101 6.48 -7.33 26.28
CA PRO A 101 7.77 -7.30 25.59
C PRO A 101 7.98 -8.49 24.65
N VAL A 102 8.19 -8.20 23.38
CA VAL A 102 8.60 -9.17 22.36
C VAL A 102 9.99 -8.83 21.88
N THR A 103 10.86 -9.83 21.78
CA THR A 103 12.20 -9.67 21.21
C THR A 103 12.34 -10.57 20.00
N ILE A 104 12.97 -10.04 18.95
CA ILE A 104 13.31 -10.80 17.76
C ILE A 104 14.79 -11.13 17.85
N ARG A 105 15.13 -12.41 17.97
CA ARG A 105 16.53 -12.87 17.97
C ARG A 105 16.90 -13.32 16.57
N SER A 106 17.90 -12.65 16.00
CA SER A 106 18.60 -13.09 14.80
C SER A 106 20.11 -13.14 15.07
N LYS A 107 20.82 -14.01 14.35
CA LYS A 107 22.27 -13.92 14.22
C LYS A 107 22.56 -12.83 13.19
N PRO A 108 23.31 -11.77 13.49
CA PRO A 108 23.50 -10.67 12.56
C PRO A 108 24.26 -11.18 11.32
N PRO A 109 23.70 -11.03 10.10
CA PRO A 109 24.44 -11.29 8.87
C PRO A 109 25.28 -10.06 8.50
N SER A 110 26.33 -10.28 7.71
CA SER A 110 27.25 -9.26 7.21
C SER A 110 26.76 -8.55 5.93
N VAL A 111 25.59 -8.92 5.40
CA VAL A 111 25.06 -8.48 4.10
C VAL A 111 23.53 -8.39 4.16
N PRO A 112 22.87 -7.49 3.38
CA PRO A 112 21.43 -7.58 3.14
C PRO A 112 21.06 -8.94 2.53
N GLN A 113 20.41 -9.78 3.33
CA GLN A 113 19.88 -11.07 2.92
C GLN A 113 18.66 -11.40 3.80
N VAL A 114 17.69 -12.12 3.24
CA VAL A 114 16.54 -12.65 3.96
C VAL A 114 16.99 -13.81 4.85
N HIS A 115 16.71 -13.74 6.14
CA HIS A 115 17.04 -14.82 7.07
C HIS A 115 15.89 -15.10 8.03
N GLU A 116 15.87 -16.29 8.61
CA GLU A 116 14.93 -16.62 9.67
C GLU A 116 15.35 -16.00 11.01
N ALA A 117 14.38 -15.47 11.72
CA ALA A 117 14.51 -14.95 13.06
C ALA A 117 13.39 -15.53 13.95
N GLU A 118 13.67 -15.67 15.24
CA GLU A 118 12.70 -16.21 16.18
C GLU A 118 12.11 -15.08 17.03
N VAL A 119 10.78 -14.98 17.01
CA VAL A 119 10.02 -14.05 17.84
C VAL A 119 9.80 -14.70 19.20
N ARG A 120 10.23 -14.03 20.28
CA ARG A 120 10.14 -14.54 21.65
C ARG A 120 9.42 -13.57 22.58
N LEU A 121 8.41 -14.06 23.30
CA LEU A 121 7.70 -13.33 24.36
C LEU A 121 8.59 -13.29 25.62
N PHE A 122 8.77 -12.09 26.18
CA PHE A 122 9.72 -11.78 27.25
C PHE A 122 11.17 -12.24 26.99
N GLY A 123 11.53 -12.46 25.72
CA GLY A 123 12.83 -13.04 25.33
C GLY A 123 13.04 -14.52 25.68
N MET A 124 12.03 -15.19 26.23
CA MET A 124 12.15 -16.56 26.74
C MET A 124 11.25 -17.55 26.01
N ILE A 125 9.99 -17.19 25.76
CA ILE A 125 8.98 -18.12 25.25
C ILE A 125 8.88 -17.94 23.72
N PRO A 126 9.12 -18.98 22.92
CA PRO A 126 9.00 -18.89 21.46
C PRO A 126 7.55 -18.62 21.06
N VAL A 127 7.35 -17.68 20.13
CA VAL A 127 6.05 -17.32 19.57
C VAL A 127 5.90 -17.88 18.16
N LYS A 128 6.81 -17.49 17.25
CA LYS A 128 6.90 -17.98 15.87
C LYS A 128 8.25 -17.68 15.24
N THR A 129 8.56 -18.39 14.16
CA THR A 129 9.67 -18.05 13.25
C THR A 129 9.17 -17.08 12.20
N VAL A 130 9.96 -16.07 11.88
CA VAL A 130 9.64 -15.02 10.91
C VAL A 130 10.83 -14.79 9.99
N SER A 131 10.54 -14.30 8.79
CA SER A 131 11.58 -13.80 7.89
C SER A 131 12.01 -12.39 8.28
N LEU A 132 13.31 -12.12 8.18
CA LEU A 132 13.94 -10.85 8.49
C LEU A 132 14.77 -10.39 7.29
N THR A 133 14.49 -9.20 6.77
CA THR A 133 15.31 -8.55 5.75
C THR A 133 16.11 -7.42 6.39
N THR A 134 17.44 -7.52 6.30
CA THR A 134 18.32 -6.43 6.73
C THR A 134 18.38 -5.35 5.66
N VAL A 135 18.06 -4.11 6.02
CA VAL A 135 18.07 -2.94 5.13
C VAL A 135 19.01 -1.87 5.68
N SER A 136 19.59 -1.06 4.80
CA SER A 136 20.27 0.15 5.24
C SER A 136 19.26 1.15 5.83
N PRO A 137 19.64 1.99 6.81
CA PRO A 137 18.80 3.09 7.24
C PRO A 137 18.39 3.94 6.03
N THR A 138 17.09 4.01 5.76
CA THR A 138 16.55 4.73 4.61
C THR A 138 15.73 5.91 5.10
N ALA A 139 16.07 7.09 4.61
CA ALA A 139 15.26 8.29 4.72
C ALA A 139 14.86 8.77 3.33
N VAL A 140 13.70 9.40 3.25
CA VAL A 140 13.11 9.90 2.01
C VAL A 140 12.66 11.34 2.21
N TYR A 141 12.74 12.13 1.15
CA TYR A 141 12.12 13.46 1.14
C TYR A 141 10.62 13.29 0.90
N VAL A 142 9.80 13.66 1.87
CA VAL A 142 8.34 13.50 1.80
C VAL A 142 7.75 14.49 0.82
N GLY A 143 6.93 13.99 -0.10
CA GLY A 143 6.24 14.76 -1.11
C GLY A 143 4.89 15.30 -0.65
N GLY A 144 3.86 15.06 -1.46
CA GLY A 144 2.52 15.63 -1.36
C GLY A 144 2.21 16.59 -2.51
N GLN A 145 3.21 16.97 -3.32
CA GLN A 145 3.03 17.81 -4.49
C GLN A 145 2.21 17.10 -5.56
N PRO A 146 1.31 17.82 -6.25
CA PRO A 146 0.63 17.29 -7.42
C PRO A 146 1.62 17.24 -8.58
N PHE A 147 1.50 16.21 -9.41
CA PHE A 147 2.26 16.08 -10.65
C PHE A 147 1.39 15.52 -11.75
N GLY A 148 1.73 15.90 -12.97
CA GLY A 148 1.10 15.39 -14.18
C GLY A 148 1.87 14.21 -14.70
N ILE A 149 1.14 13.20 -15.16
CA ILE A 149 1.68 12.09 -15.92
C ILE A 149 1.18 12.18 -17.35
N ARG A 150 2.08 11.96 -18.30
CA ARG A 150 1.74 11.67 -19.69
C ARG A 150 2.48 10.41 -20.08
N MET A 151 1.75 9.38 -20.49
CA MET A 151 2.30 8.07 -20.81
C MET A 151 1.97 7.70 -22.24
N LEU A 152 2.97 7.22 -22.97
CA LEU A 152 2.82 6.53 -24.24
C LEU A 152 2.88 5.02 -23.99
N MET A 153 1.99 4.31 -24.65
CA MET A 153 1.88 2.85 -24.54
C MET A 153 2.89 2.15 -25.46
N ALA A 154 3.34 0.97 -25.05
CA ALA A 154 4.18 0.09 -25.88
C ALA A 154 3.33 -0.67 -26.92
N GLY A 155 2.70 0.08 -27.82
CA GLY A 155 1.69 -0.39 -28.77
C GLY A 155 0.41 0.44 -28.67
N VAL A 156 -0.69 -0.05 -29.24
CA VAL A 156 -2.00 0.62 -29.15
C VAL A 156 -3.05 -0.32 -28.57
N MET A 157 -3.77 0.11 -27.54
CA MET A 157 -4.74 -0.71 -26.83
C MET A 157 -6.13 -0.58 -27.46
N VAL A 158 -6.83 -1.69 -27.64
CA VAL A 158 -8.23 -1.73 -28.08
C VAL A 158 -9.13 -1.37 -26.90
N VAL A 159 -9.72 -0.19 -26.92
CA VAL A 159 -10.58 0.33 -25.84
C VAL A 159 -12.07 0.13 -26.11
N SER A 160 -12.44 -0.03 -27.38
CA SER A 160 -13.82 -0.32 -27.78
C SER A 160 -13.86 -0.93 -29.19
N MET A 161 -14.99 -1.48 -29.56
CA MET A 161 -15.23 -2.03 -30.89
C MET A 161 -16.58 -1.55 -31.41
N SER A 162 -16.65 -1.30 -32.72
CA SER A 162 -17.87 -0.91 -33.39
C SER A 162 -17.99 -1.55 -34.76
N ASP A 163 -19.22 -1.78 -35.15
CA ASP A 163 -19.56 -2.21 -36.50
C ASP A 163 -19.25 -1.14 -37.54
N VAL A 164 -18.66 -1.57 -38.65
CA VAL A 164 -18.52 -0.78 -39.87
C VAL A 164 -19.75 -1.00 -40.74
N SER A 165 -20.41 0.08 -41.14
CA SER A 165 -21.58 0.04 -42.01
C SER A 165 -21.17 -0.21 -43.47
N LEU A 166 -21.79 -1.22 -44.08
CA LEU A 166 -21.58 -1.68 -45.45
C LEU A 166 -22.90 -1.62 -46.23
N PRO A 167 -22.87 -1.59 -47.56
CA PRO A 167 -24.10 -1.64 -48.37
C PRO A 167 -24.96 -2.90 -48.11
N THR A 168 -24.32 -3.99 -47.67
CA THR A 168 -24.95 -5.30 -47.44
C THR A 168 -25.26 -5.59 -45.98
N GLY A 169 -24.99 -4.66 -45.05
CA GLY A 169 -25.19 -4.86 -43.61
C GLY A 169 -24.15 -4.12 -42.77
N SER A 170 -23.79 -4.67 -41.62
CA SER A 170 -22.72 -4.15 -40.78
C SER A 170 -21.82 -5.29 -40.31
N ARG A 171 -20.55 -4.98 -40.03
CA ARG A 171 -19.56 -5.99 -39.61
C ARG A 171 -18.48 -5.35 -38.75
N CYS A 172 -17.97 -6.06 -37.76
CA CYS A 172 -16.78 -5.67 -37.00
C CYS A 172 -15.62 -6.64 -37.31
N PRO A 173 -14.75 -6.32 -38.29
CA PRO A 173 -13.65 -7.20 -38.68
C PRO A 173 -12.73 -7.66 -37.55
N ALA A 174 -12.45 -6.78 -36.59
CA ALA A 174 -11.62 -7.10 -35.44
C ALA A 174 -12.27 -8.14 -34.53
N ALA A 175 -13.55 -7.97 -34.20
CA ALA A 175 -14.30 -8.93 -33.40
C ALA A 175 -14.38 -10.30 -34.11
N ASP A 176 -14.62 -10.31 -35.43
CA ASP A 176 -14.64 -11.54 -36.22
C ASP A 176 -13.30 -12.28 -36.24
N ALA A 177 -12.19 -11.53 -36.12
CA ALA A 177 -10.83 -12.08 -36.02
C ALA A 177 -10.46 -12.52 -34.59
N GLY A 178 -11.35 -12.32 -33.61
CA GLY A 178 -11.13 -12.69 -32.21
C GLY A 178 -10.36 -11.67 -31.38
N ILE A 179 -10.24 -10.42 -31.84
CA ILE A 179 -9.70 -9.32 -31.04
C ILE A 179 -10.72 -8.93 -29.97
N GLU A 180 -10.23 -8.65 -28.77
CA GLU A 180 -11.01 -8.30 -27.59
C GLU A 180 -10.64 -6.91 -27.05
N ILE A 181 -11.55 -6.29 -26.30
CA ILE A 181 -11.26 -5.06 -25.56
C ILE A 181 -10.18 -5.38 -24.52
N GLY A 182 -9.15 -4.53 -24.43
CA GLY A 182 -7.98 -4.75 -23.60
C GLY A 182 -6.77 -5.33 -24.35
N ASP A 183 -6.95 -5.86 -25.56
CA ASP A 183 -5.83 -6.31 -26.38
C ASP A 183 -4.91 -5.14 -26.73
N LEU A 184 -3.60 -5.34 -26.54
CA LEU A 184 -2.59 -4.39 -26.98
C LEU A 184 -2.05 -4.84 -28.34
N ILE A 185 -2.22 -4.02 -29.36
CA ILE A 185 -1.65 -4.26 -30.68
C ILE A 185 -0.19 -3.81 -30.68
N CYS A 186 0.72 -4.75 -30.92
CA CYS A 186 2.16 -4.54 -30.88
C CYS A 186 2.75 -4.33 -32.28
N ALA A 187 2.24 -5.04 -33.28
CA ALA A 187 2.75 -5.00 -34.65
C ALA A 187 1.65 -5.32 -35.68
N VAL A 188 1.84 -4.83 -36.90
CA VAL A 188 0.98 -5.15 -38.06
C VAL A 188 1.87 -5.57 -39.22
N ASN A 189 1.59 -6.74 -39.80
CA ASN A 189 2.37 -7.37 -40.86
C ASN A 189 3.86 -7.53 -40.53
N GLY A 190 4.19 -7.74 -39.25
CA GLY A 190 5.56 -7.89 -38.77
C GLY A 190 6.29 -6.57 -38.46
N GLU A 191 5.68 -5.41 -38.76
CA GLU A 191 6.22 -4.10 -38.42
C GLU A 191 5.66 -3.62 -37.07
N PRO A 192 6.52 -3.28 -36.09
CA PRO A 192 6.09 -2.72 -34.82
C PRO A 192 5.32 -1.42 -35.00
N ILE A 193 4.28 -1.22 -34.19
CA ILE A 193 3.52 0.04 -34.15
C ILE A 193 3.63 0.68 -32.77
N GLY A 194 3.68 2.01 -32.73
CA GLY A 194 3.80 2.78 -31.48
C GLY A 194 2.68 3.80 -31.27
N CYS A 195 1.91 4.12 -32.30
CA CYS A 195 0.83 5.08 -32.19
C CYS A 195 -0.37 4.75 -33.08
N ASN A 196 -1.48 5.45 -32.83
CA ASN A 196 -2.72 5.28 -33.57
C ASN A 196 -2.55 5.52 -35.08
N ALA A 197 -1.62 6.42 -35.47
CA ALA A 197 -1.35 6.73 -36.87
C ALA A 197 -0.70 5.55 -37.60
N ASP A 198 0.23 4.85 -36.96
CA ASP A 198 0.92 3.68 -37.54
C ASP A 198 -0.08 2.58 -37.90
N LEU A 199 -1.02 2.27 -36.97
CA LEU A 199 -2.08 1.29 -37.21
C LEU A 199 -2.98 1.74 -38.38
N GLN A 200 -3.37 3.01 -38.40
CA GLN A 200 -4.22 3.54 -39.45
C GLN A 200 -3.55 3.47 -40.83
N GLU A 201 -2.26 3.79 -40.91
CA GLU A 201 -1.47 3.70 -42.13
C GLU A 201 -1.32 2.25 -42.60
N ALA A 202 -1.00 1.32 -41.69
CA ALA A 202 -0.89 -0.10 -42.02
C ALA A 202 -2.21 -0.69 -42.57
N VAL A 203 -3.35 -0.34 -41.95
CA VAL A 203 -4.67 -0.74 -42.44
C VAL A 203 -4.99 -0.11 -43.79
N ALA A 204 -4.65 1.16 -44.02
CA ALA A 204 -4.87 1.81 -45.30
C ALA A 204 -4.01 1.20 -46.42
N ALA A 205 -2.74 0.89 -46.12
CA ALA A 205 -1.78 0.29 -47.04
C ALA A 205 -2.19 -1.13 -47.49
N SER A 206 -2.94 -1.86 -46.65
CA SER A 206 -3.48 -3.18 -46.99
C SER A 206 -4.42 -3.18 -48.20
N ARG A 207 -5.07 -2.04 -48.50
CA ARG A 207 -6.08 -1.92 -49.56
C ARG A 207 -7.18 -2.99 -49.51
N GLY A 208 -7.48 -3.48 -48.30
CA GLY A 208 -8.48 -4.52 -48.09
C GLY A 208 -7.96 -5.94 -48.20
N ASP A 209 -6.65 -6.16 -48.28
CA ASP A 209 -6.06 -7.48 -48.04
C ASP A 209 -6.02 -7.77 -46.53
N PRO A 210 -6.04 -9.06 -46.11
CA PRO A 210 -5.86 -9.41 -44.70
C PRO A 210 -4.58 -8.82 -44.12
N VAL A 211 -4.69 -8.21 -42.94
CA VAL A 211 -3.54 -7.74 -42.16
C VAL A 211 -3.29 -8.71 -41.02
N ASN A 212 -2.06 -9.15 -40.85
CA ASN A 212 -1.66 -9.98 -39.71
C ASN A 212 -1.32 -9.06 -38.54
N VAL A 213 -2.04 -9.18 -37.44
CA VAL A 213 -1.94 -8.31 -36.27
C VAL A 213 -1.35 -9.11 -35.12
N GLU A 214 -0.23 -8.64 -34.59
CA GLU A 214 0.32 -9.15 -33.34
C GLU A 214 -0.34 -8.44 -32.17
N ILE A 215 -1.00 -9.20 -31.30
CA ILE A 215 -1.64 -8.70 -30.09
C ILE A 215 -1.02 -9.31 -28.86
N ARG A 216 -1.01 -8.55 -27.77
CA ARG A 216 -0.69 -9.04 -26.42
C ARG A 216 -1.96 -9.00 -25.56
N ARG A 217 -2.31 -10.16 -25.02
CA ARG A 217 -3.45 -10.38 -24.12
C ARG A 217 -2.93 -10.98 -22.81
N GLY A 218 -2.88 -10.16 -21.76
CA GLY A 218 -2.12 -10.50 -20.56
C GLY A 218 -0.64 -10.76 -20.89
N ASP A 219 -0.17 -11.96 -20.57
CA ASP A 219 1.20 -12.42 -20.86
C ASP A 219 1.33 -13.15 -22.22
N ALA A 220 0.22 -13.43 -22.90
CA ALA A 220 0.23 -14.15 -24.17
C ALA A 220 0.41 -13.21 -25.36
N VAL A 221 1.25 -13.60 -26.32
CA VAL A 221 1.36 -12.95 -27.63
C VAL A 221 0.66 -13.83 -28.66
N LEU A 222 -0.27 -13.25 -29.41
CA LEU A 222 -1.10 -13.91 -30.42
C LEU A 222 -0.95 -13.21 -31.77
N GLN A 223 -1.14 -13.96 -32.84
CA GLN A 223 -1.15 -13.45 -34.21
C GLN A 223 -2.54 -13.71 -34.80
N VAL A 224 -3.22 -12.66 -35.24
CA VAL A 224 -4.59 -12.73 -35.78
C VAL A 224 -4.68 -12.05 -37.14
N ALA A 225 -5.30 -12.70 -38.10
CA ALA A 225 -5.55 -12.13 -39.42
C ALA A 225 -6.87 -11.34 -39.41
N VAL A 226 -6.78 -10.02 -39.50
CA VAL A 226 -7.94 -9.13 -39.60
C VAL A 226 -8.19 -8.80 -41.06
N GLN A 227 -9.42 -8.92 -41.53
CA GLN A 227 -9.82 -8.59 -42.90
C GLN A 227 -10.49 -7.21 -42.93
N PRO A 228 -9.77 -6.10 -43.26
CA PRO A 228 -10.38 -4.78 -43.25
C PRO A 228 -11.52 -4.68 -44.26
N VAL A 229 -12.51 -3.86 -43.95
CA VAL A 229 -13.63 -3.57 -44.85
C VAL A 229 -13.65 -2.10 -45.21
N TYR A 230 -14.03 -1.79 -46.45
CA TYR A 230 -14.10 -0.41 -46.91
C TYR A 230 -15.41 0.22 -46.44
N SER A 231 -15.32 1.32 -45.69
CA SER A 231 -16.48 2.09 -45.26
C SER A 231 -16.81 3.17 -46.29
N PRO A 232 -17.96 3.11 -46.97
CA PRO A 232 -18.37 4.17 -47.90
C PRO A 232 -18.64 5.51 -47.19
N LEU A 233 -18.98 5.47 -45.89
CA LEU A 233 -19.27 6.67 -45.10
C LEU A 233 -18.00 7.48 -44.79
N THR A 234 -16.93 6.80 -44.39
CA THR A 234 -15.64 7.45 -44.04
C THR A 234 -14.63 7.43 -45.17
N GLN A 235 -14.94 6.75 -46.29
CA GLN A 235 -14.10 6.56 -47.46
C GLN A 235 -12.72 5.94 -47.12
N ARG A 236 -12.69 5.03 -46.14
CA ARG A 236 -11.45 4.41 -45.61
C ARG A 236 -11.65 2.93 -45.32
N TRP A 237 -10.54 2.18 -45.36
CA TRP A 237 -10.48 0.83 -44.83
C TRP A 237 -10.54 0.87 -43.30
N GLN A 238 -11.39 0.03 -42.71
CA GLN A 238 -11.65 0.00 -41.28
C GLN A 238 -11.67 -1.43 -40.77
N THR A 239 -11.22 -1.60 -39.53
CA THR A 239 -11.22 -2.87 -38.80
C THR A 239 -12.31 -2.91 -37.72
N GLY A 240 -12.93 -1.76 -37.41
CA GLY A 240 -13.91 -1.64 -36.33
C GLY A 240 -13.31 -1.44 -34.93
N MET A 241 -11.98 -1.34 -34.81
CA MET A 241 -11.30 -1.07 -33.54
C MET A 241 -11.30 0.41 -33.19
N TRP A 242 -11.60 0.72 -31.94
CA TRP A 242 -11.25 2.00 -31.31
C TRP A 242 -10.03 1.79 -30.45
N VAL A 243 -8.97 2.55 -30.73
CA VAL A 243 -7.66 2.36 -30.10
C VAL A 243 -7.18 3.59 -29.36
N ARG A 244 -6.37 3.37 -28.33
CA ARG A 244 -5.71 4.39 -27.52
C ARG A 244 -4.22 4.04 -27.39
N ASP A 245 -3.35 5.01 -27.62
CA ASP A 245 -1.89 4.87 -27.55
C ASP A 245 -1.26 5.66 -26.39
N SER A 246 -2.08 6.42 -25.67
CA SER A 246 -1.59 7.33 -24.63
C SER A 246 -2.63 7.61 -23.56
N THR A 247 -2.15 7.97 -22.37
CA THR A 247 -2.99 8.44 -21.26
C THR A 247 -2.32 9.60 -20.53
N ALA A 248 -3.12 10.44 -19.89
CA ALA A 248 -2.65 11.52 -19.04
C ALA A 248 -3.53 11.68 -17.81
N GLY A 249 -2.94 12.19 -16.73
CA GLY A 249 -3.65 12.37 -15.48
C GLY A 249 -2.86 13.18 -14.47
N ILE A 250 -3.51 13.44 -13.34
CA ILE A 250 -2.90 14.09 -12.19
C ILE A 250 -2.80 13.06 -11.07
N GLY A 251 -1.65 13.02 -10.41
CA GLY A 251 -1.44 12.28 -9.19
C GLY A 251 -0.65 13.09 -8.18
N THR A 252 -0.31 12.45 -7.07
CA THR A 252 0.50 13.05 -6.01
C THR A 252 1.83 12.31 -5.88
N VAL A 253 2.94 13.04 -5.79
CA VAL A 253 4.24 12.44 -5.49
C VAL A 253 4.27 12.06 -4.02
N THR A 254 4.59 10.81 -3.72
CA THR A 254 4.68 10.34 -2.34
C THR A 254 6.02 10.73 -1.72
N TYR A 255 7.12 10.44 -2.41
CA TYR A 255 8.44 10.79 -1.90
C TYR A 255 9.46 10.91 -3.02
N TYR A 256 10.60 11.50 -2.66
CA TYR A 256 11.80 11.58 -3.47
C TYR A 256 12.99 10.94 -2.76
N LEU A 257 13.91 10.42 -3.56
CA LEU A 257 15.23 9.94 -3.15
C LEU A 257 16.28 10.71 -3.93
N SER A 258 17.31 11.18 -3.25
CA SER A 258 18.53 11.67 -3.89
C SER A 258 19.63 10.66 -3.64
N ASP A 259 20.28 10.18 -4.68
CA ASP A 259 21.46 9.33 -4.52
C ASP A 259 22.73 10.17 -4.33
N ALA A 260 23.87 9.49 -4.14
CA ALA A 260 25.16 10.15 -3.95
C ALA A 260 25.68 10.85 -5.22
N ASN A 261 25.16 10.50 -6.40
CA ASN A 261 25.54 11.08 -7.68
C ASN A 261 24.67 12.31 -8.04
N GLY A 262 23.66 12.61 -7.22
CA GLY A 262 22.72 13.71 -7.42
C GLY A 262 21.53 13.36 -8.32
N GLU A 263 21.34 12.08 -8.66
CA GLU A 263 20.13 11.64 -9.36
C GLU A 263 18.94 11.66 -8.40
N ILE A 264 17.85 12.29 -8.85
CA ILE A 264 16.63 12.41 -8.07
C ILE A 264 15.59 11.47 -8.63
N ARG A 265 15.20 10.53 -7.80
CA ARG A 265 14.18 9.53 -8.06
C ARG A 265 12.91 9.87 -7.29
N PHE A 266 11.76 9.48 -7.82
CA PHE A 266 10.48 9.68 -7.14
C PHE A 266 9.58 8.45 -7.22
N ALA A 267 8.63 8.38 -6.29
CA ALA A 267 7.50 7.47 -6.32
C ALA A 267 6.19 8.25 -6.14
N GLY A 268 5.14 7.87 -6.87
CA GLY A 268 3.81 8.49 -6.78
C GLY A 268 2.66 7.51 -6.96
N LEU A 269 1.44 7.99 -6.75
CA LEU A 269 0.14 7.29 -6.83
C LEU A 269 -0.09 6.16 -5.80
N GLY A 270 0.87 5.26 -5.62
CA GLY A 270 0.71 4.08 -4.78
C GLY A 270 -0.13 2.96 -5.41
N HIS A 271 -0.46 3.07 -6.70
CA HIS A 271 -1.10 2.01 -7.50
C HIS A 271 -0.77 2.17 -9.00
N ALA A 272 -1.07 1.14 -9.79
CA ALA A 272 -0.90 1.18 -11.24
C ALA A 272 -1.84 2.19 -11.91
N VAL A 273 -1.35 2.87 -12.94
CA VAL A 273 -2.18 3.59 -13.90
C VAL A 273 -2.81 2.57 -14.85
N CYS A 274 -4.14 2.53 -14.88
CA CYS A 274 -4.92 1.68 -15.75
C CYS A 274 -5.68 2.51 -16.79
N ASP A 275 -6.02 1.87 -17.90
CA ASP A 275 -6.98 2.42 -18.85
C ASP A 275 -8.37 2.52 -18.21
N ALA A 276 -9.06 3.63 -18.45
CA ALA A 276 -10.36 3.89 -17.81
C ALA A 276 -11.49 3.02 -18.37
N ASP A 277 -11.38 2.54 -19.61
CA ASP A 277 -12.41 1.77 -20.29
C ASP A 277 -12.17 0.26 -20.13
N THR A 278 -10.91 -0.18 -20.19
CA THR A 278 -10.57 -1.61 -20.11
C THR A 278 -10.21 -2.06 -18.69
N GLY A 279 -9.74 -1.15 -17.83
CA GLY A 279 -9.19 -1.49 -16.52
C GLY A 279 -7.79 -2.11 -16.54
N GLU A 280 -7.23 -2.36 -17.72
CA GLU A 280 -5.90 -2.95 -17.90
C GLU A 280 -4.81 -1.96 -17.52
N GLN A 281 -3.74 -2.47 -16.93
CA GLN A 281 -2.58 -1.67 -16.59
C GLN A 281 -1.91 -1.16 -17.86
N ILE A 282 -1.61 0.15 -17.89
CA ILE A 282 -0.97 0.78 -19.04
C ILE A 282 0.48 0.27 -19.20
N PRO A 283 0.82 -0.38 -20.33
CA PRO A 283 2.18 -0.81 -20.59
C PRO A 283 3.03 0.36 -21.06
N LEU A 284 3.86 0.88 -20.17
CA LEU A 284 4.67 2.08 -20.41
C LEU A 284 5.76 1.81 -21.45
N ALA A 285 5.75 2.57 -22.56
CA ALA A 285 6.89 2.69 -23.47
C ALA A 285 7.78 3.88 -23.07
N SER A 286 7.15 5.03 -22.83
CA SER A 286 7.81 6.25 -22.38
C SER A 286 6.81 7.14 -21.68
N GLY A 287 7.28 8.04 -20.81
CA GLY A 287 6.39 9.00 -20.18
C GLY A 287 7.11 10.21 -19.61
N ASP A 288 6.36 11.30 -19.55
CA ASP A 288 6.81 12.58 -19.01
C ASP A 288 6.14 12.85 -17.66
N VAL A 289 6.91 13.50 -16.79
CA VAL A 289 6.39 14.09 -15.56
C VAL A 289 6.25 15.60 -15.79
N LEU A 290 5.06 16.13 -15.54
CA LEU A 290 4.71 17.54 -15.75
C LEU A 290 4.43 18.24 -14.42
N ALA A 291 4.81 19.50 -14.31
CA ALA A 291 4.40 20.31 -13.17
C ALA A 291 2.89 20.57 -13.21
N VAL A 292 2.24 20.54 -12.06
CA VAL A 292 0.80 20.80 -11.90
C VAL A 292 0.59 21.87 -10.84
N SER A 293 -0.34 22.79 -11.13
CA SER A 293 -0.97 23.63 -10.12
C SER A 293 -2.44 23.25 -10.02
N VAL A 294 -2.91 22.92 -8.82
CA VAL A 294 -4.33 22.67 -8.51
C VAL A 294 -5.04 24.01 -8.43
N ASN A 295 -6.08 24.18 -9.24
CA ASN A 295 -6.81 25.44 -9.34
C ASN A 295 -8.27 25.29 -8.89
N ASP A 296 -8.82 24.07 -8.96
CA ASP A 296 -10.20 23.78 -8.62
C ASP A 296 -10.31 22.34 -8.09
N ILE A 297 -11.38 22.04 -7.35
CA ILE A 297 -11.67 20.72 -6.83
C ILE A 297 -13.14 20.42 -7.04
N VAL A 298 -13.43 19.28 -7.68
CA VAL A 298 -14.76 18.70 -7.65
C VAL A 298 -14.93 17.96 -6.33
N THR A 299 -15.77 18.50 -5.46
CA THR A 299 -16.08 17.88 -4.16
C THR A 299 -16.68 16.49 -4.34
N GLY A 300 -16.11 15.50 -3.67
CA GLY A 300 -16.61 14.14 -3.63
C GLY A 300 -17.84 13.99 -2.74
N SER A 301 -18.71 13.05 -3.09
CA SER A 301 -19.87 12.68 -2.28
C SER A 301 -20.13 11.17 -2.37
N ALA A 302 -20.95 10.63 -1.46
CA ALA A 302 -21.29 9.22 -1.50
C ALA A 302 -21.86 8.81 -2.88
N GLY A 303 -21.20 7.86 -3.54
CA GLY A 303 -21.54 7.37 -4.87
C GLY A 303 -20.95 8.18 -6.03
N LYS A 304 -20.31 9.32 -5.78
CA LYS A 304 -19.72 10.21 -6.79
C LYS A 304 -18.33 10.65 -6.35
N PRO A 305 -17.27 10.00 -6.85
CA PRO A 305 -15.89 10.41 -6.58
C PRO A 305 -15.68 11.89 -6.97
N GLY A 306 -14.96 12.62 -6.12
CA GLY A 306 -14.47 13.96 -6.45
C GLY A 306 -13.18 13.88 -7.26
N GLU A 307 -12.67 15.04 -7.68
CA GLU A 307 -11.48 15.13 -8.53
C GLU A 307 -10.70 16.44 -8.28
N LEU A 308 -9.37 16.35 -8.19
CA LEU A 308 -8.48 17.51 -8.27
C LEU A 308 -8.39 18.00 -9.72
N ARG A 309 -8.71 19.28 -9.94
CA ARG A 309 -8.55 19.92 -11.24
C ARG A 309 -7.34 20.84 -11.22
N GLY A 310 -6.32 20.42 -11.96
CA GLY A 310 -5.09 21.18 -12.12
C GLY A 310 -4.85 21.57 -13.57
N ARG A 311 -3.93 22.53 -13.74
CA ARG A 311 -3.38 22.88 -15.04
C ARG A 311 -1.96 22.34 -15.13
N PHE A 312 -1.65 21.62 -16.21
CA PHE A 312 -0.27 21.29 -16.54
C PHE A 312 0.48 22.55 -16.93
N ASP A 313 1.67 22.74 -16.40
CA ASP A 313 2.60 23.68 -16.99
C ASP A 313 2.99 23.16 -18.37
N THR A 314 2.87 24.02 -19.39
CA THR A 314 3.20 23.70 -20.78
C THR A 314 4.69 23.87 -21.08
N GLY A 315 5.50 24.19 -20.08
CA GLY A 315 6.95 24.22 -20.17
C GLY A 315 7.58 22.83 -20.41
N SER A 316 8.91 22.76 -20.30
CA SER A 316 9.63 21.50 -20.29
C SER A 316 9.15 20.61 -19.16
N GLY A 317 9.04 19.29 -19.40
CA GLY A 317 8.78 18.32 -18.34
C GLY A 317 9.74 18.49 -17.16
N ILE A 318 9.28 18.15 -15.96
CA ILE A 318 10.07 18.22 -14.71
C ILE A 318 10.77 16.91 -14.38
N GLY A 319 10.56 15.88 -15.20
CA GLY A 319 11.10 14.55 -14.99
C GLY A 319 10.62 13.55 -16.05
N THR A 320 11.07 12.31 -15.91
CA THR A 320 10.73 11.19 -16.79
C THR A 320 10.04 10.09 -15.99
N LEU A 321 8.98 9.51 -16.54
CA LEU A 321 8.32 8.33 -15.99
C LEU A 321 9.04 7.08 -16.51
N CYS A 322 9.54 6.25 -15.60
CA CYS A 322 10.33 5.06 -15.94
C CYS A 322 9.57 3.76 -15.72
N ALA A 323 8.62 3.73 -14.77
CA ALA A 323 7.85 2.52 -14.48
C ALA A 323 6.41 2.83 -14.06
N ASN A 324 5.50 1.97 -14.48
CA ASN A 324 4.13 1.86 -13.99
C ASN A 324 3.96 0.44 -13.43
N THR A 325 3.71 0.31 -12.13
CA THR A 325 3.61 -0.99 -11.45
C THR A 325 2.40 -1.03 -10.52
N ALA A 326 2.06 -2.22 -10.01
CA ALA A 326 0.98 -2.39 -9.04
C ALA A 326 1.16 -1.53 -7.77
N CYS A 327 2.38 -1.11 -7.43
CA CYS A 327 2.68 -0.31 -6.24
C CYS A 327 2.78 1.20 -6.51
N GLY A 328 2.55 1.67 -7.74
CA GLY A 328 2.70 3.08 -8.07
C GLY A 328 3.41 3.33 -9.39
N VAL A 329 3.71 4.59 -9.61
CA VAL A 329 4.55 5.03 -10.72
C VAL A 329 5.87 5.59 -10.20
N PHE A 330 6.92 5.38 -10.99
CA PHE A 330 8.29 5.67 -10.58
C PHE A 330 9.06 6.28 -11.73
N GLY A 331 10.06 7.09 -11.38
CA GLY A 331 10.92 7.69 -12.38
C GLY A 331 11.92 8.67 -11.79
N THR A 332 12.36 9.62 -12.63
CA THR A 332 13.36 10.61 -12.27
C THR A 332 12.80 12.02 -12.35
N MET A 333 13.37 12.93 -11.57
CA MET A 333 13.03 14.36 -11.56
C MET A 333 14.31 15.16 -11.83
N HIS A 334 14.16 16.30 -12.49
CA HIS A 334 15.31 17.17 -12.80
C HIS A 334 15.87 17.88 -11.57
N ALA A 335 15.02 18.17 -10.59
CA ALA A 335 15.38 18.84 -9.35
C ALA A 335 14.42 18.43 -8.22
N LEU A 336 14.90 18.53 -6.97
CA LEU A 336 14.05 18.38 -5.80
C LEU A 336 13.25 19.67 -5.63
N PRO A 337 11.95 19.58 -5.31
CA PRO A 337 11.21 20.72 -4.82
C PRO A 337 11.87 21.38 -3.61
N ASP A 338 11.66 22.68 -3.45
CA ASP A 338 12.09 23.40 -2.26
C ASP A 338 11.31 22.93 -1.02
N GLN A 339 11.93 23.06 0.16
CA GLN A 339 11.29 22.87 1.47
C GLN A 339 10.71 21.46 1.73
N LEU A 340 11.37 20.41 1.24
CA LEU A 340 10.98 19.03 1.57
C LEU A 340 11.45 18.62 2.97
N GLN A 341 10.61 17.84 3.65
CA GLN A 341 10.95 17.22 4.93
C GLN A 341 11.62 15.87 4.69
N LEU A 342 12.84 15.69 5.21
CA LEU A 342 13.51 14.38 5.21
C LEU A 342 13.00 13.56 6.40
N LEU A 343 12.28 12.47 6.13
CA LEU A 343 11.79 11.56 7.17
C LEU A 343 12.31 10.13 6.97
N PRO A 344 12.52 9.37 8.06
CA PRO A 344 12.77 7.94 7.96
C PRO A 344 11.59 7.21 7.32
N LEU A 345 11.91 6.20 6.52
CA LEU A 345 10.92 5.23 6.05
C LEU A 345 10.39 4.43 7.26
N GLY A 346 9.09 4.17 7.28
CA GLY A 346 8.43 3.28 8.23
C GLY A 346 8.07 1.97 7.57
N PHE A 347 8.31 0.87 8.28
CA PHE A 347 7.98 -0.48 7.83
C PHE A 347 6.69 -0.95 8.48
N ARG A 348 6.09 -2.04 8.00
CA ARG A 348 4.80 -2.55 8.54
C ARG A 348 4.78 -2.72 10.06
N GLN A 349 5.91 -3.09 10.67
CA GLN A 349 6.04 -3.24 12.13
C GLN A 349 6.03 -1.91 12.92
N ASP A 350 6.24 -0.77 12.25
CA ASP A 350 6.20 0.57 12.85
C ASP A 350 4.77 1.17 12.86
N ILE A 351 3.83 0.53 12.16
CA ILE A 351 2.49 1.07 11.89
C ILE A 351 1.48 0.59 12.93
N ARG A 352 0.60 1.51 13.36
CA ARG A 352 -0.48 1.23 14.30
C ARG A 352 -1.78 1.89 13.89
N ARG A 353 -2.88 1.30 14.37
CA ARG A 353 -4.19 1.96 14.33
C ARG A 353 -4.17 3.24 15.17
N GLY A 354 -4.93 4.24 14.75
CA GLY A 354 -5.01 5.55 15.39
C GLY A 354 -4.45 6.67 14.52
N ASP A 355 -4.10 7.78 15.17
CA ASP A 355 -3.78 9.05 14.50
C ASP A 355 -2.63 8.94 13.47
N ALA A 356 -2.81 9.62 12.35
CA ALA A 356 -1.84 9.79 11.28
C ALA A 356 -2.03 11.16 10.61
N LEU A 357 -1.05 11.58 9.81
CA LEU A 357 -1.13 12.76 8.96
C LEU A 357 -1.08 12.35 7.50
N ILE A 358 -1.89 13.00 6.67
CA ILE A 358 -1.83 12.90 5.22
C ILE A 358 -1.30 14.22 4.68
N TYR A 359 -0.25 14.16 3.85
CA TYR A 359 0.26 15.34 3.15
C TYR A 359 -0.33 15.38 1.74
N THR A 360 -1.07 16.43 1.41
CA THR A 360 -1.65 16.59 0.08
C THR A 360 -1.81 18.06 -0.30
N THR A 361 -2.04 18.33 -1.58
CA THR A 361 -2.22 19.67 -2.11
C THR A 361 -3.64 19.83 -2.63
N THR A 362 -4.41 20.71 -2.01
CA THR A 362 -5.78 21.06 -2.43
C THR A 362 -5.82 22.36 -3.25
N GLU A 363 -4.77 23.17 -3.21
CA GLU A 363 -4.68 24.44 -3.93
C GLU A 363 -3.22 24.75 -4.25
N GLY A 364 -2.94 25.25 -5.46
CA GLY A 364 -1.59 25.54 -5.94
C GLY A 364 -0.76 24.27 -6.09
N SER A 365 0.50 24.32 -5.65
CA SER A 365 1.46 23.21 -5.75
C SER A 365 2.04 22.76 -4.41
N THR A 366 1.75 23.49 -3.32
CA THR A 366 2.39 23.27 -2.01
C THR A 366 1.55 22.34 -1.12
N PRO A 367 2.11 21.22 -0.65
CA PRO A 367 1.38 20.30 0.21
C PRO A 367 1.17 20.85 1.61
N ARG A 368 0.07 20.42 2.22
CA ARG A 368 -0.28 20.68 3.62
C ARG A 368 -0.56 19.35 4.33
N ALA A 369 -0.31 19.32 5.63
CA ALA A 369 -0.65 18.19 6.48
C ALA A 369 -2.12 18.29 6.92
N PHE A 370 -2.83 17.16 6.86
CA PHE A 370 -4.22 17.01 7.30
C PHE A 370 -4.32 15.80 8.21
N THR A 371 -5.16 15.87 9.24
CA THR A 371 -5.37 14.75 10.17
C THR A 371 -6.19 13.61 9.56
N ALA A 372 -5.77 12.38 9.85
CA ALA A 372 -6.47 11.16 9.51
C ALA A 372 -6.28 10.09 10.61
N GLU A 373 -7.04 9.01 10.53
CA GLU A 373 -6.95 7.85 11.41
C GLU A 373 -6.72 6.58 10.58
N ILE A 374 -5.81 5.72 11.03
CA ILE A 374 -5.67 4.35 10.52
C ILE A 374 -6.67 3.46 11.26
N GLU A 375 -7.73 3.05 10.58
CA GLU A 375 -8.78 2.19 11.14
C GLU A 375 -8.40 0.70 11.08
N GLU A 376 -7.69 0.31 10.01
CA GLU A 376 -7.33 -1.09 9.73
C GLU A 376 -5.93 -1.19 9.11
N ILE A 377 -5.21 -2.25 9.46
CA ILE A 377 -3.93 -2.64 8.86
C ILE A 377 -4.10 -4.07 8.36
N ARG A 378 -3.83 -4.28 7.08
CA ARG A 378 -3.92 -5.55 6.36
C ARG A 378 -2.52 -5.97 5.92
N GLY A 379 -2.14 -7.19 6.31
CA GLY A 379 -0.81 -7.72 6.06
C GLY A 379 -0.63 -8.41 4.71
N ASP A 380 -1.70 -8.58 3.93
CA ASP A 380 -1.65 -9.20 2.61
C ASP A 380 -1.33 -8.18 1.52
N ASP A 381 -0.22 -8.39 0.83
CA ASP A 381 0.21 -7.50 -0.24
C ASP A 381 -0.49 -7.81 -1.59
N ALA A 382 -1.31 -8.88 -1.65
CA ALA A 382 -1.96 -9.33 -2.88
C ALA A 382 -2.80 -8.24 -3.58
N ALA A 383 -3.46 -7.38 -2.80
CA ALA A 383 -4.29 -6.29 -3.33
C ALA A 383 -3.60 -4.91 -3.25
N MET A 384 -2.40 -4.81 -2.67
CA MET A 384 -1.70 -3.54 -2.40
C MET A 384 -2.58 -2.49 -1.68
N ARG A 385 -3.53 -2.96 -0.87
CA ARG A 385 -4.49 -2.17 -0.06
C ARG A 385 -4.27 -2.49 1.41
N ASN A 386 -3.09 -2.09 1.89
CA ASN A 386 -2.58 -2.46 3.20
C ASN A 386 -3.19 -1.68 4.36
N LEU A 387 -3.72 -0.49 4.11
CA LEU A 387 -4.28 0.39 5.13
C LEU A 387 -5.72 0.74 4.78
N VAL A 388 -6.59 0.81 5.79
CA VAL A 388 -7.85 1.57 5.70
C VAL A 388 -7.68 2.83 6.52
N ILE A 389 -7.85 3.96 5.85
CA ILE A 389 -7.69 5.29 6.42
C ILE A 389 -9.01 6.05 6.42
N HIS A 390 -9.20 6.90 7.42
CA HIS A 390 -10.33 7.81 7.56
C HIS A 390 -9.81 9.23 7.75
N VAL A 391 -10.13 10.12 6.82
CA VAL A 391 -9.79 11.54 6.91
C VAL A 391 -10.67 12.17 7.98
N THR A 392 -10.05 12.81 8.96
CA THR A 392 -10.72 13.47 10.09
C THR A 392 -10.55 14.99 10.08
N ASP A 393 -9.71 15.51 9.20
CA ASP A 393 -9.42 16.94 9.11
C ASP A 393 -10.64 17.74 8.59
N PRO A 394 -11.18 18.68 9.38
CA PRO A 394 -12.37 19.42 9.00
C PRO A 394 -12.16 20.29 7.75
N ALA A 395 -10.98 20.88 7.57
CA ALA A 395 -10.71 21.76 6.44
C ALA A 395 -10.58 20.98 5.12
N LEU A 396 -9.98 19.78 5.18
CA LEU A 396 -9.95 18.87 4.03
C LEU A 396 -11.37 18.41 3.67
N LEU A 397 -12.13 17.94 4.67
CA LEU A 397 -13.49 17.47 4.46
C LEU A 397 -14.43 18.54 3.91
N GLU A 398 -14.31 19.78 4.37
CA GLU A 398 -15.10 20.92 3.89
C GLU A 398 -14.81 21.25 2.43
N SER A 399 -13.52 21.24 2.04
CA SER A 399 -13.10 21.62 0.69
C SER A 399 -13.30 20.51 -0.34
N THR A 400 -13.10 19.24 0.03
CA THR A 400 -13.03 18.12 -0.93
C THR A 400 -14.09 17.07 -0.73
N GLY A 401 -14.78 17.05 0.42
CA GLY A 401 -15.67 15.96 0.80
C GLY A 401 -14.94 14.67 1.21
N GLY A 402 -13.61 14.69 1.32
CA GLY A 402 -12.76 13.56 1.68
C GLY A 402 -11.64 13.29 0.68
N ILE A 403 -11.32 12.04 0.43
CA ILE A 403 -10.32 11.62 -0.56
C ILE A 403 -10.93 11.74 -1.95
N VAL A 404 -10.24 12.43 -2.85
CA VAL A 404 -10.67 12.64 -4.24
C VAL A 404 -9.63 12.12 -5.22
N GLN A 405 -10.03 11.91 -6.47
CA GLN A 405 -9.11 11.52 -7.53
C GLN A 405 -8.01 12.58 -7.69
N GLY A 406 -6.77 12.13 -7.88
CA GLY A 406 -5.57 12.98 -7.90
C GLY A 406 -4.82 13.03 -6.57
N MET A 407 -5.49 12.76 -5.44
CA MET A 407 -4.82 12.61 -4.13
C MET A 407 -4.06 11.29 -4.00
N SER A 408 -4.27 10.33 -4.90
CA SER A 408 -3.53 9.08 -4.93
C SER A 408 -2.03 9.38 -4.96
N GLY A 409 -1.29 8.81 -4.00
CA GLY A 409 0.12 9.08 -3.73
C GLY A 409 0.36 10.04 -2.56
N SER A 410 -0.68 10.63 -1.96
CA SER A 410 -0.53 11.51 -0.79
C SER A 410 0.17 10.76 0.36
N PRO A 411 1.31 11.26 0.88
CA PRO A 411 2.06 10.60 1.93
C PRO A 411 1.26 10.43 3.22
N ILE A 412 1.34 9.25 3.82
CA ILE A 412 0.79 8.94 5.14
C ILE A 412 1.95 8.89 6.14
N ILE A 413 1.93 9.79 7.12
CA ILE A 413 2.95 9.94 8.15
C ILE A 413 2.38 9.51 9.50
N GLN A 414 3.11 8.65 10.22
CA GLN A 414 2.80 8.29 11.60
C GLN A 414 4.11 8.18 12.40
N ASN A 415 4.13 8.66 13.64
CA ASN A 415 5.30 8.61 14.53
C ASN A 415 6.59 9.18 13.90
N GLY A 416 6.47 10.23 13.09
CA GLY A 416 7.61 10.87 12.40
C GLY A 416 8.23 10.03 11.28
N ARG A 417 7.52 9.04 10.75
CA ARG A 417 7.95 8.18 9.63
C ARG A 417 6.97 8.24 8.47
N LEU A 418 7.49 8.11 7.25
CA LEU A 418 6.65 7.80 6.09
C LEU A 418 6.25 6.33 6.13
N ILE A 419 4.98 6.04 6.39
CA ILE A 419 4.49 4.66 6.54
C ILE A 419 3.72 4.15 5.32
N GLY A 420 3.26 5.06 4.45
CA GLY A 420 2.49 4.68 3.28
C GLY A 420 2.07 5.84 2.40
N ALA A 421 1.21 5.54 1.43
CA ALA A 421 0.57 6.50 0.57
C ALA A 421 -0.92 6.19 0.41
N VAL A 422 -1.76 7.23 0.27
CA VAL A 422 -3.17 7.10 -0.10
C VAL A 422 -3.28 6.51 -1.50
N THR A 423 -4.20 5.58 -1.76
CA THR A 423 -4.41 5.00 -3.09
C THR A 423 -5.82 5.24 -3.63
N HIS A 424 -6.80 4.48 -3.18
CA HIS A 424 -8.17 4.50 -3.71
C HIS A 424 -9.17 4.97 -2.65
N VAL A 425 -10.12 5.82 -3.05
CA VAL A 425 -11.24 6.24 -2.21
C VAL A 425 -12.34 5.17 -2.13
N PHE A 426 -13.06 5.11 -1.01
CA PHE A 426 -14.28 4.31 -0.92
C PHE A 426 -15.43 5.05 -1.61
N VAL A 427 -15.98 4.47 -2.69
CA VAL A 427 -17.02 5.14 -3.49
C VAL A 427 -18.25 5.53 -2.66
N LYS A 428 -18.64 4.72 -1.67
CA LYS A 428 -19.81 5.01 -0.81
C LYS A 428 -19.52 5.96 0.35
N ASP A 429 -18.26 6.19 0.65
CA ASP A 429 -17.83 7.01 1.77
C ASP A 429 -16.50 7.69 1.43
N PRO A 430 -16.53 8.89 0.82
CA PRO A 430 -15.32 9.56 0.37
C PRO A 430 -14.39 9.96 1.51
N THR A 431 -14.85 9.98 2.76
CA THR A 431 -14.01 10.26 3.93
C THR A 431 -13.02 9.13 4.21
N ARG A 432 -13.25 7.94 3.64
CA ARG A 432 -12.40 6.75 3.80
C ARG A 432 -11.75 6.32 2.50
N GLY A 433 -10.63 5.64 2.64
CA GLY A 433 -9.90 5.09 1.51
C GLY A 433 -8.89 4.03 1.91
N TYR A 434 -8.19 3.54 0.91
CA TYR A 434 -7.09 2.62 1.05
C TYR A 434 -5.76 3.34 1.05
N GLY A 435 -4.76 2.73 1.68
CA GLY A 435 -3.36 3.09 1.53
C GLY A 435 -2.47 1.86 1.28
N ILE A 436 -1.31 2.10 0.67
CA ILE A 436 -0.25 1.10 0.46
C ILE A 436 0.89 1.34 1.45
N PHE A 437 1.61 0.29 1.86
CA PHE A 437 2.81 0.46 2.68
C PHE A 437 3.95 1.13 1.90
N ALA A 438 4.68 2.03 2.58
CA ALA A 438 5.81 2.73 1.98
C ALA A 438 6.95 1.78 1.60
N GLU A 439 7.15 0.69 2.35
CA GLU A 439 8.15 -0.34 2.03
C GLU A 439 7.88 -1.04 0.69
N ASN A 440 6.62 -1.24 0.32
CA ASN A 440 6.23 -1.86 -0.96
C ASN A 440 6.56 -0.95 -2.14
N MET A 441 6.34 0.36 -1.98
CA MET A 441 6.74 1.37 -2.97
C MET A 441 8.27 1.47 -3.06
N TYR A 442 8.95 1.46 -1.91
CA TYR A 442 10.39 1.59 -1.82
C TYR A 442 11.13 0.44 -2.48
N ALA A 443 10.65 -0.79 -2.30
CA ALA A 443 11.21 -1.98 -2.97
C ALA A 443 11.22 -1.83 -4.51
N GLN A 444 10.16 -1.24 -5.09
CA GLN A 444 10.10 -0.96 -6.52
C GLN A 444 11.07 0.14 -6.93
N THR A 445 11.23 1.17 -6.10
CA THR A 445 12.16 2.27 -6.37
C THR A 445 13.63 1.83 -6.38
N ALA A 446 13.96 0.84 -5.55
CA ALA A 446 15.27 0.20 -5.57
C ALA A 446 15.46 -0.66 -6.83
N ALA A 447 14.45 -1.46 -7.20
CA ALA A 447 14.56 -2.40 -8.30
C ALA A 447 14.77 -1.75 -9.69
N TYR A 448 14.13 -0.60 -9.98
CA TYR A 448 14.33 0.02 -11.30
C TYR A 448 15.67 0.75 -11.45
N ALA A 449 16.31 1.09 -10.33
CA ALA A 449 17.63 1.73 -10.32
C ALA A 449 18.70 0.83 -10.94
N ASP A 450 18.55 -0.49 -10.77
CA ASP A 450 19.48 -1.50 -11.31
C ASP A 450 19.27 -1.76 -12.81
N THR A 451 18.16 -1.31 -13.39
CA THR A 451 17.87 -1.41 -14.85
C THR A 451 18.29 -0.18 -15.66
N ALA A 452 18.67 0.92 -15.00
CA ALA A 452 19.11 2.15 -15.65
C ALA A 452 20.65 2.30 -15.72
N ALA A 453 21.39 1.32 -15.19
CA ALA A 453 22.85 1.18 -15.27
C ALA A 453 23.23 0.06 -16.25
#